data_AF-A0AAF1AH46-F1
#
_entry.id   AF-A0AAF1AH46-F1
#
_cell.length_a   1.000
_cell.length_b   1.000
_cell.length_c   1.000
_cell.angle_alpha   90.00
_cell.angle_beta   90.00
_cell.angle_gamma   90.00
#
_symmetry.space_group_name_H-M   'P 1'
#
loop_
_entity.id
_entity.type
_entity.pdbx_description
1 polymer ?
#
loop_
_entity_poly.entity_id
_entity_poly.type
_entity_poly.pdbx_seq_one_letter_code
_entity_poly.pdbx_strand_id
1 'polypeptide(L)'
;MTDDLRARGEALVNSGKYTNGEIELLNQVADEMLDLAGVQQESRAEESATVLTSMRDGVWLDGQEFPPLEYVVPDMIPEGLGVLAAPPKVGKSWFVSDVALASAAGGKALGRISVAKRPVLYLALEDGDRRLQGRWRRLMGGQPIPAVNYITRAETSTVVFAMICEFLQQHPGDKPLIILDTLGKVKPHRPAGTDPYQHDYAVGSQLKAAIDTVPGASLLVVHHTRKAESSDFIDSVSGTQGIAGSADFVMVLNRRRHSNDAVLSVTGRDISEAEYALHADDGVLWRLDGANLTEAAATVESRRDKQHLGDRALEVLSFVNSRAETALNETRAADLAEIGIDNDQARVYLNRLADSGRIKKIGRGLYQGGVTSVTSITNEDASQADVTHETVVTPLFRDGQNGDLATDQGGGE
;
A
#
# COMPACT_ATOMS: atom_id res chain seq x y z
N MET A 1 58.96 20.80 -13.79
CA MET A 1 58.60 22.01 -13.00
C MET A 1 59.15 21.89 -11.59
N THR A 2 59.04 20.72 -10.95
CA THR A 2 59.68 20.34 -9.68
C THR A 2 61.20 20.49 -9.67
N ASP A 3 61.90 19.97 -10.67
CA ASP A 3 63.38 20.05 -10.73
C ASP A 3 63.90 21.50 -10.90
N ASP A 4 63.15 22.35 -11.61
CA ASP A 4 63.49 23.77 -11.82
C ASP A 4 63.27 24.61 -10.55
N LEU A 5 62.21 24.31 -9.77
CA LEU A 5 61.95 24.94 -8.48
C LEU A 5 62.98 24.54 -7.42
N ARG A 6 63.37 23.25 -7.40
CA ARG A 6 64.38 22.72 -6.47
C ARG A 6 65.75 23.33 -6.73
N ALA A 7 66.16 23.42 -8.00
CA ALA A 7 67.41 24.06 -8.41
C ALA A 7 67.44 25.57 -8.07
N ARG A 8 66.31 26.27 -8.17
CA ARG A 8 66.19 27.69 -7.77
C ARG A 8 66.21 27.87 -6.25
N GLY A 9 65.67 26.93 -5.48
CA GLY A 9 65.77 26.90 -4.02
C GLY A 9 67.22 26.73 -3.54
N GLU A 10 67.95 25.76 -4.10
CA GLU A 10 69.37 25.54 -3.77
C GLU A 10 70.25 26.76 -4.09
N ALA A 11 69.96 27.48 -5.18
CA ALA A 11 70.65 28.72 -5.53
C ALA A 11 70.40 29.86 -4.51
N LEU A 12 69.22 29.90 -3.88
CA LEU A 12 68.86 30.88 -2.86
C LEU A 12 69.52 30.58 -1.50
N VAL A 13 69.67 29.30 -1.13
CA VAL A 13 70.46 28.88 0.05
C VAL A 13 71.92 29.31 -0.10
N ASN A 14 72.52 29.03 -1.26
CA ASN A 14 73.91 29.39 -1.54
C ASN A 14 74.15 30.91 -1.58
N SER A 15 73.09 31.71 -1.73
CA SER A 15 73.15 33.18 -1.65
C SER A 15 73.07 33.74 -0.21
N GLY A 16 72.89 32.88 0.80
CA GLY A 16 72.84 33.26 2.22
C GLY A 16 71.57 34.00 2.65
N LYS A 17 70.55 34.09 1.79
CA LYS A 17 69.32 34.86 2.04
C LYS A 17 68.23 34.10 2.81
N TYR A 18 68.32 32.77 2.87
CA TYR A 18 67.36 31.90 3.53
C TYR A 18 68.09 30.75 4.22
N THR A 19 67.57 30.30 5.36
CA THR A 19 68.07 29.14 6.09
C THR A 19 67.59 27.83 5.46
N ASN A 20 68.29 26.72 5.71
CA ASN A 20 67.90 25.40 5.19
C ASN A 20 66.47 25.02 5.59
N GLY A 21 66.02 25.39 6.81
CA GLY A 21 64.67 25.10 7.29
C GLY A 21 63.57 25.91 6.58
N GLU A 22 63.85 27.13 6.14
CA GLU A 22 62.88 27.96 5.40
C GLU A 22 62.65 27.43 3.97
N ILE A 23 63.68 26.83 3.37
CA ILE A 23 63.61 26.23 2.03
C ILE A 23 62.91 24.87 2.07
N GLU A 24 63.13 24.10 3.13
CA GLU A 24 62.44 22.83 3.36
C GLU A 24 60.91 23.04 3.49
N LEU A 25 60.49 24.09 4.21
CA LEU A 25 59.09 24.48 4.31
C LEU A 25 58.49 24.92 2.96
N LEU A 26 59.26 25.67 2.15
CA LEU A 26 58.83 26.09 0.81
C LEU A 26 58.66 24.92 -0.16
N ASN A 27 59.56 23.93 -0.10
CA ASN A 27 59.45 22.72 -0.90
C ASN A 27 58.25 21.87 -0.47
N GLN A 28 58.00 21.76 0.84
CA GLN A 28 56.84 21.02 1.36
C GLN A 28 55.51 21.64 0.91
N VAL A 29 55.39 22.97 0.94
CA VAL A 29 54.21 23.68 0.42
C VAL A 29 54.07 23.51 -1.10
N ALA A 30 55.18 23.47 -1.85
CA ALA A 30 55.14 23.24 -3.29
C ALA A 30 54.69 21.82 -3.65
N ASP A 31 55.14 20.81 -2.90
CA ASP A 31 54.72 19.42 -3.07
C ASP A 31 53.22 19.25 -2.73
N GLU A 32 52.73 19.86 -1.64
CA GLU A 32 51.30 19.87 -1.30
C GLU A 32 50.42 20.55 -2.38
N MET A 33 50.92 21.64 -2.98
CA MET A 33 50.23 22.33 -4.08
C MET A 33 50.22 21.49 -5.37
N LEU A 34 51.27 20.71 -5.62
CA LEU A 34 51.35 19.78 -6.75
C LEU A 34 50.42 18.58 -6.57
N ASP A 35 50.32 18.03 -5.36
CA ASP A 35 49.35 16.98 -5.02
C ASP A 35 47.90 17.49 -5.17
N LEU A 36 47.60 18.71 -4.69
CA LEU A 36 46.29 19.34 -4.90
C LEU A 36 45.98 19.57 -6.38
N ALA A 37 46.98 19.92 -7.19
CA ALA A 37 46.82 20.06 -8.64
C ALA A 37 46.68 18.70 -9.36
N GLY A 38 47.33 17.64 -8.86
CA GLY A 38 47.23 16.27 -9.35
C GLY A 38 45.85 15.66 -9.08
N VAL A 39 45.32 15.86 -7.87
CA VAL A 39 43.94 15.49 -7.50
C VAL A 39 42.91 16.21 -8.37
N GLN A 40 43.15 17.48 -8.73
CA GLN A 40 42.31 18.22 -9.66
C GLN A 40 42.44 17.75 -11.12
N GLN A 41 43.56 17.14 -11.51
CA GLN A 41 43.74 16.54 -12.83
C GLN A 41 43.09 15.16 -12.92
N GLU A 42 43.16 14.34 -11.87
CA GLU A 42 42.43 13.07 -11.79
C GLU A 42 40.91 13.31 -11.78
N SER A 43 40.43 14.31 -11.04
CA SER A 43 39.01 14.69 -11.06
C SER A 43 38.56 15.24 -12.42
N ARG A 44 39.45 15.90 -13.18
CA ARG A 44 39.18 16.36 -14.56
C ARG A 44 39.30 15.25 -15.61
N ALA A 45 40.10 14.21 -15.35
CA ALA A 45 40.26 13.07 -16.24
C ALA A 45 39.03 12.16 -16.20
N GLU A 46 38.38 12.02 -15.04
CA GLU A 46 37.07 11.35 -14.92
C GLU A 46 35.95 12.13 -15.62
N GLU A 47 36.04 13.47 -15.70
CA GLU A 47 35.07 14.32 -16.42
C GLU A 47 35.15 14.26 -17.95
N SER A 48 36.14 13.56 -18.54
CA SER A 48 36.23 13.33 -20.00
C SER A 48 35.63 12.00 -20.47
N ALA A 49 34.79 11.35 -19.65
CA ALA A 49 33.92 10.30 -20.15
C ALA A 49 32.98 10.90 -21.21
N THR A 50 33.07 10.40 -22.45
CA THR A 50 32.16 10.84 -23.52
C THR A 50 30.70 10.71 -23.06
N VAL A 51 29.82 11.65 -23.43
CA VAL A 51 28.39 11.60 -23.03
C VAL A 51 27.66 10.32 -23.49
N LEU A 52 28.28 9.54 -24.38
CA LEU A 52 27.78 8.27 -24.91
C LEU A 52 28.46 7.04 -24.28
N THR A 53 29.20 7.16 -23.17
CA THR A 53 29.93 6.05 -22.55
C THR A 53 29.02 4.87 -22.14
N SER A 54 27.77 5.16 -21.78
CA SER A 54 26.73 4.16 -21.47
C SER A 54 26.00 3.62 -22.71
N MET A 55 26.26 4.14 -23.92
CA MET A 55 25.61 3.68 -25.13
C MET A 55 25.95 2.21 -25.40
N ARG A 56 24.92 1.44 -25.74
CA ARG A 56 25.01 0.05 -26.17
C ARG A 56 24.23 -0.11 -27.46
N ASP A 57 24.67 -1.01 -28.33
CA ASP A 57 23.94 -1.35 -29.55
C ASP A 57 23.06 -2.60 -29.34
N GLY A 58 22.25 -2.91 -30.35
CA GLY A 58 21.35 -4.06 -30.30
C GLY A 58 22.10 -5.40 -30.28
N VAL A 59 23.30 -5.49 -30.86
CA VAL A 59 24.09 -6.74 -30.88
C VAL A 59 24.61 -7.05 -29.49
N TRP A 60 25.11 -6.03 -28.78
CA TRP A 60 25.46 -6.16 -27.37
C TRP A 60 24.24 -6.63 -26.58
N LEU A 61 23.08 -5.99 -26.76
CA LEU A 61 21.86 -6.30 -26.01
C LEU A 61 21.36 -7.73 -26.26
N ASP A 62 21.35 -8.19 -27.51
CA ASP A 62 20.93 -9.55 -27.91
C ASP A 62 21.84 -10.64 -27.32
N GLY A 63 23.11 -10.33 -27.11
CA GLY A 63 24.08 -11.24 -26.50
C GLY A 63 24.08 -11.25 -24.96
N GLN A 64 23.22 -10.47 -24.29
CA GLN A 64 23.16 -10.44 -22.83
C GLN A 64 22.22 -11.51 -22.26
N GLU A 65 22.60 -12.08 -21.12
CA GLU A 65 21.69 -12.84 -20.26
C GLU A 65 21.46 -12.05 -18.97
N PHE A 66 20.23 -11.56 -18.79
CA PHE A 66 19.83 -10.84 -17.59
C PHE A 66 19.22 -11.79 -16.55
N PRO A 67 19.44 -11.55 -15.23
CA PRO A 67 18.74 -12.27 -14.19
C PRO A 67 17.21 -12.15 -14.35
N PRO A 68 16.44 -13.16 -13.94
CA PRO A 68 14.99 -13.05 -13.91
C PRO A 68 14.55 -11.96 -12.93
N LEU A 69 13.40 -11.35 -13.20
CA LEU A 69 12.80 -10.32 -12.34
C LEU A 69 12.66 -10.83 -10.89
N GLU A 70 13.22 -10.08 -9.95
CA GLU A 70 13.12 -10.40 -8.52
C GLU A 70 11.77 -9.96 -7.94
N TYR A 71 11.25 -10.72 -6.98
CA TYR A 71 9.99 -10.41 -6.29
C TYR A 71 10.14 -10.42 -4.79
N VAL A 72 9.67 -9.36 -4.14
CA VAL A 72 9.40 -9.35 -2.69
C VAL A 72 8.21 -10.25 -2.38
N VAL A 73 7.13 -10.07 -3.13
CA VAL A 73 5.93 -10.92 -3.10
C VAL A 73 5.67 -11.37 -4.54
N PRO A 74 5.78 -12.68 -4.85
CA PRO A 74 5.58 -13.20 -6.20
C PRO A 74 4.33 -12.65 -6.87
N ASP A 75 4.48 -12.22 -8.13
CA ASP A 75 3.43 -11.69 -9.01
C ASP A 75 2.62 -10.50 -8.44
N MET A 76 3.15 -9.83 -7.41
CA MET A 76 2.47 -8.75 -6.68
C MET A 76 3.38 -7.56 -6.36
N ILE A 77 4.61 -7.81 -5.91
CA ILE A 77 5.59 -6.79 -5.55
C ILE A 77 6.95 -7.18 -6.15
N PRO A 78 7.26 -6.74 -7.39
CA PRO A 78 8.56 -6.94 -7.99
C PRO A 78 9.63 -6.00 -7.38
N GLU A 79 10.89 -6.19 -7.80
CA GLU A 79 11.96 -5.21 -7.62
C GLU A 79 11.64 -3.85 -8.27
N GLY A 80 12.34 -2.80 -7.86
CA GLY A 80 12.15 -1.43 -8.33
C GLY A 80 11.25 -0.57 -7.45
N LEU A 81 10.79 0.56 -8.00
CA LEU A 81 9.94 1.52 -7.30
C LEU A 81 8.46 1.15 -7.46
N GLY A 82 7.81 0.85 -6.33
CA GLY A 82 6.38 0.54 -6.25
C GLY A 82 5.56 1.62 -5.56
N VAL A 83 4.30 1.78 -5.97
CA VAL A 83 3.34 2.65 -5.27
C VAL A 83 2.11 1.86 -4.85
N LEU A 84 1.80 1.83 -3.55
CA LEU A 84 0.53 1.34 -3.02
C LEU A 84 -0.44 2.51 -2.79
N ALA A 85 -1.42 2.62 -3.66
CA ALA A 85 -2.46 3.63 -3.64
C ALA A 85 -3.77 3.07 -3.04
N ALA A 86 -4.37 3.79 -2.09
CA ALA A 86 -5.71 3.49 -1.62
C ALA A 86 -6.33 4.69 -0.88
N PRO A 87 -7.67 4.74 -0.76
CA PRO A 87 -8.31 5.71 0.12
C PRO A 87 -7.81 5.64 1.57
N PRO A 88 -7.96 6.73 2.35
CA PRO A 88 -7.66 6.71 3.79
C PRO A 88 -8.43 5.60 4.52
N LYS A 89 -7.77 4.99 5.52
CA LYS A 89 -8.36 3.99 6.43
C LYS A 89 -8.82 2.67 5.77
N VAL A 90 -8.41 2.39 4.53
CA VAL A 90 -8.70 1.11 3.86
C VAL A 90 -7.93 -0.06 4.46
N GLY A 91 -6.74 0.18 5.02
CA GLY A 91 -5.89 -0.86 5.60
C GLY A 91 -4.49 -0.97 4.99
N LYS A 92 -4.02 0.04 4.25
CA LYS A 92 -2.67 0.05 3.63
C LYS A 92 -1.55 -0.25 4.61
N SER A 93 -1.49 0.46 5.74
CA SER A 93 -0.44 0.24 6.75
C SER A 93 -0.48 -1.17 7.34
N TRP A 94 -1.65 -1.82 7.40
CA TRP A 94 -1.74 -3.23 7.79
C TRP A 94 -1.22 -4.16 6.70
N PHE A 95 -1.54 -3.88 5.43
CA PHE A 95 -1.03 -4.62 4.28
C PHE A 95 0.50 -4.55 4.22
N VAL A 96 1.08 -3.36 4.23
CA VAL A 96 2.54 -3.22 4.14
C VAL A 96 3.26 -3.68 5.41
N SER A 97 2.62 -3.60 6.59
CA SER A 97 3.18 -4.21 7.81
C SER A 97 3.24 -5.73 7.72
N ASP A 98 2.21 -6.38 7.18
CA ASP A 98 2.21 -7.82 6.96
C ASP A 98 3.35 -8.24 6.01
N VAL A 99 3.45 -7.56 4.85
CA VAL A 99 4.54 -7.78 3.88
C VAL A 99 5.91 -7.56 4.52
N ALA A 100 6.09 -6.49 5.31
CA ALA A 100 7.34 -6.19 5.98
C ALA A 100 7.77 -7.29 6.95
N LEU A 101 6.84 -7.71 7.83
CA LEU A 101 7.11 -8.72 8.85
C LEU A 101 7.38 -10.09 8.20
N ALA A 102 6.57 -10.48 7.21
CA ALA A 102 6.77 -11.72 6.47
C ALA A 102 8.12 -11.73 5.74
N SER A 103 8.50 -10.62 5.11
CA SER A 103 9.79 -10.48 4.39
C SER A 103 10.98 -10.45 5.34
N ALA A 104 10.87 -9.84 6.52
CA ALA A 104 11.94 -9.81 7.52
C ALA A 104 12.16 -11.17 8.19
N ALA A 105 11.09 -11.95 8.38
CA ALA A 105 11.17 -13.29 8.94
C ALA A 105 11.56 -14.35 7.89
N GLY A 106 11.13 -14.16 6.64
CA GLY A 106 10.90 -15.27 5.71
C GLY A 106 9.65 -16.06 6.12
N GLY A 107 8.74 -16.33 5.20
CA GLY A 107 7.49 -17.01 5.56
C GLY A 107 6.35 -16.74 4.59
N LYS A 108 5.19 -16.35 5.13
CA LYS A 108 3.95 -16.17 4.37
C LYS A 108 3.43 -14.74 4.46
N ALA A 109 3.47 -14.01 3.35
CA ALA A 109 2.72 -12.76 3.20
C ALA A 109 1.24 -13.09 2.90
N LEU A 110 0.33 -12.26 3.39
CA LEU A 110 -1.12 -12.36 3.23
C LEU A 110 -1.65 -13.75 3.62
N GLY A 111 -1.00 -14.37 4.60
CA GLY A 111 -1.29 -15.72 5.11
C GLY A 111 -1.02 -16.89 4.16
N ARG A 112 -0.67 -16.66 2.89
CA ARG A 112 -0.61 -17.72 1.85
C ARG A 112 0.63 -17.67 0.97
N ILE A 113 1.14 -16.48 0.65
CA ILE A 113 2.17 -16.29 -0.38
C ILE A 113 3.54 -16.46 0.23
N SER A 114 4.34 -17.42 -0.27
CA SER A 114 5.71 -17.62 0.21
C SER A 114 6.59 -16.43 -0.14
N VAL A 115 7.33 -15.91 0.84
CA VAL A 115 8.31 -14.83 0.65
C VAL A 115 9.66 -15.21 1.26
N ALA A 116 10.73 -14.88 0.55
CA ALA A 116 12.10 -15.08 1.01
C ALA A 116 12.47 -14.05 2.08
N LYS A 117 13.30 -14.48 3.04
CA LYS A 117 13.85 -13.59 4.05
C LYS A 117 14.77 -12.55 3.40
N ARG A 118 14.61 -11.27 3.74
CA ARG A 118 15.42 -10.15 3.25
C ARG A 118 15.56 -9.04 4.31
N PRO A 119 16.55 -8.14 4.21
CA PRO A 119 16.59 -6.94 5.03
C PRO A 119 15.36 -6.06 4.74
N VAL A 120 14.74 -5.54 5.79
CA VAL A 120 13.57 -4.68 5.68
C VAL A 120 13.77 -3.39 6.47
N LEU A 121 13.54 -2.25 5.82
CA LEU A 121 13.43 -0.94 6.44
C LEU A 121 11.99 -0.41 6.31
N TYR A 122 11.32 -0.20 7.44
CA TYR A 122 9.99 0.38 7.49
C TYR A 122 10.03 1.82 8.02
N LEU A 123 9.80 2.79 7.14
CA LEU A 123 9.68 4.20 7.48
C LEU A 123 8.23 4.52 7.85
N ALA A 124 7.88 4.28 9.13
CA ALA A 124 6.54 4.42 9.71
C ALA A 124 6.27 5.86 10.20
N LEU A 125 6.43 6.84 9.33
CA LEU A 125 6.59 8.25 9.73
C LEU A 125 5.31 8.91 10.22
N GLU A 126 4.15 8.29 10.01
CA GLU A 126 2.85 8.71 10.57
C GLU A 126 2.45 7.99 11.86
N ASP A 127 3.17 6.94 12.25
CA ASP A 127 2.93 6.19 13.47
C ASP A 127 3.86 6.61 14.62
N GLY A 128 3.61 6.06 15.80
CA GLY A 128 4.55 6.09 16.92
C GLY A 128 4.76 4.68 17.45
N ASP A 129 5.85 4.47 18.18
CA ASP A 129 6.34 3.13 18.57
C ASP A 129 5.26 2.26 19.23
N ARG A 130 4.46 2.83 20.14
CA ARG A 130 3.35 2.12 20.80
C ARG A 130 2.31 1.58 19.80
N ARG A 131 1.94 2.40 18.81
CA ARG A 131 0.93 2.03 17.81
C ARG A 131 1.50 0.99 16.84
N LEU A 132 2.75 1.18 16.41
CA LEU A 132 3.43 0.24 15.53
C LEU A 132 3.60 -1.13 16.19
N GLN A 133 4.09 -1.16 17.43
CA GLN A 133 4.21 -2.38 18.22
C GLN A 133 2.86 -3.10 18.39
N GLY A 134 1.78 -2.37 18.71
CA GLY A 134 0.45 -2.96 18.84
C GLY A 134 -0.04 -3.61 17.55
N ARG A 135 0.18 -2.95 16.40
CA ARG A 135 -0.16 -3.47 15.08
C ARG A 135 0.62 -4.75 14.76
N TRP A 136 1.93 -4.69 14.94
CA TRP A 136 2.82 -5.80 14.60
C TRP A 136 2.60 -7.01 15.50
N ARG A 137 2.41 -6.82 16.81
CA ARG A 137 2.05 -7.94 17.71
C ARG A 137 0.75 -8.64 17.31
N ARG A 138 -0.23 -7.86 16.82
CA ARG A 138 -1.49 -8.43 16.32
C ARG A 138 -1.27 -9.26 15.07
N LEU A 139 -0.47 -8.75 14.12
CA LEU A 139 -0.08 -9.49 12.90
C LEU A 139 0.70 -10.76 13.22
N MET A 140 1.61 -10.70 14.19
CA MET A 140 2.43 -11.85 14.60
C MET A 140 1.65 -12.92 15.37
N GLY A 141 0.39 -12.69 15.77
CA GLY A 141 -0.45 -13.69 16.41
C GLY A 141 0.18 -14.30 17.68
N GLY A 142 0.93 -13.51 18.44
CA GLY A 142 1.65 -13.95 19.64
C GLY A 142 3.11 -14.39 19.41
N GLN A 143 3.57 -14.48 18.16
CA GLN A 143 4.99 -14.70 17.87
C GLN A 143 5.82 -13.41 18.10
N PRO A 144 7.13 -13.53 18.37
CA PRO A 144 8.03 -12.38 18.45
C PRO A 144 8.05 -11.58 17.14
N ILE A 145 8.15 -10.26 17.25
CA ILE A 145 8.38 -9.40 16.08
C ILE A 145 9.76 -9.75 15.49
N PRO A 146 9.89 -10.05 14.18
CA PRO A 146 11.16 -10.37 13.54
C PRO A 146 12.09 -9.15 13.49
N ALA A 147 13.33 -9.36 13.05
CA ALA A 147 14.35 -8.31 12.89
C ALA A 147 14.05 -7.38 11.70
N VAL A 148 12.94 -6.64 11.78
CA VAL A 148 12.60 -5.54 10.86
C VAL A 148 13.15 -4.23 11.43
N ASN A 149 13.87 -3.46 10.60
CA ASN A 149 14.32 -2.12 10.97
C ASN A 149 13.18 -1.14 10.77
N TYR A 150 13.00 -0.18 11.68
CA TYR A 150 11.97 0.83 11.53
C TYR A 150 12.37 2.21 12.04
N ILE A 151 11.78 3.23 11.44
CA ILE A 151 11.96 4.64 11.81
C ILE A 151 10.58 5.28 11.89
N THR A 152 10.23 5.86 13.03
CA THR A 152 8.94 6.55 13.26
C THR A 152 9.03 8.06 13.12
N ARG A 153 10.24 8.62 12.98
CA ARG A 153 10.49 10.06 12.92
C ARG A 153 11.62 10.39 11.95
N ALA A 154 11.37 11.36 11.08
CA ALA A 154 12.37 12.01 10.25
C ALA A 154 11.98 13.48 10.09
N GLU A 155 12.98 14.37 10.18
CA GLU A 155 12.73 15.82 10.24
C GLU A 155 12.46 16.44 8.86
N THR A 156 13.09 15.90 7.81
CA THR A 156 13.00 16.45 6.46
C THR A 156 12.93 15.34 5.40
N SER A 157 12.44 15.70 4.21
CA SER A 157 12.47 14.85 3.02
C SER A 157 13.90 14.40 2.65
N THR A 158 14.88 15.29 2.83
CA THR A 158 16.30 15.01 2.56
C THR A 158 16.85 13.94 3.49
N VAL A 159 16.50 13.98 4.78
CA VAL A 159 16.90 12.95 5.75
C VAL A 159 16.30 11.60 5.37
N VAL A 160 15.05 11.57 4.92
CA VAL A 160 14.39 10.33 4.49
C VAL A 160 15.08 9.74 3.26
N PHE A 161 15.44 10.57 2.28
CA PHE A 161 16.19 10.13 1.12
C PHE A 161 17.57 9.58 1.50
N ALA A 162 18.28 10.26 2.40
CA ALA A 162 19.56 9.79 2.91
C ALA A 162 19.44 8.44 3.63
N MET A 163 18.41 8.24 4.46
CA MET A 163 18.14 6.96 5.12
C MET A 163 17.90 5.82 4.11
N ILE A 164 17.18 6.09 3.02
CA ILE A 164 16.94 5.10 1.95
C ILE A 164 18.27 4.74 1.28
N CYS A 165 19.04 5.74 0.84
CA CYS A 165 20.33 5.53 0.18
C CYS A 165 21.33 4.79 1.09
N GLU A 166 21.42 5.17 2.36
CA GLU A 166 22.31 4.52 3.32
C GLU A 166 21.92 3.06 3.56
N PHE A 167 20.63 2.76 3.70
CA PHE A 167 20.16 1.38 3.85
C PHE A 167 20.44 0.53 2.60
N LEU A 168 20.28 1.10 1.41
CA LEU A 168 20.63 0.44 0.15
C LEU A 168 22.14 0.14 0.06
N GLN A 169 22.98 1.10 0.44
CA GLN A 169 24.44 0.95 0.47
C GLN A 169 24.92 -0.10 1.49
N GLN A 170 24.19 -0.27 2.60
CA GLN A 170 24.48 -1.32 3.59
C GLN A 170 24.07 -2.72 3.10
N HIS A 171 23.22 -2.82 2.07
CA HIS A 171 22.61 -4.05 1.58
C HIS A 171 22.66 -4.23 0.04
N PRO A 172 23.80 -4.04 -0.65
CA PRO A 172 23.88 -3.96 -2.11
C PRO A 172 23.61 -5.29 -2.84
N GLY A 173 23.60 -6.43 -2.15
CA GLY A 173 23.32 -7.75 -2.73
C GLY A 173 22.21 -8.53 -2.02
N ASP A 174 21.59 -7.95 -0.98
CA ASP A 174 20.65 -8.65 -0.11
C ASP A 174 19.18 -8.49 -0.53
N LYS A 175 18.94 -7.83 -1.68
CA LYS A 175 17.60 -7.59 -2.25
C LYS A 175 16.66 -6.90 -1.24
N PRO A 176 17.09 -5.79 -0.61
CA PRO A 176 16.38 -5.17 0.50
C PRO A 176 14.98 -4.68 0.11
N LEU A 177 14.05 -4.75 1.06
CA LEU A 177 12.73 -4.13 0.96
C LEU A 177 12.72 -2.85 1.82
N ILE A 178 12.35 -1.73 1.20
CA ILE A 178 12.10 -0.48 1.90
C ILE A 178 10.62 -0.14 1.76
N ILE A 179 9.95 0.19 2.86
CA ILE A 179 8.56 0.64 2.88
C ILE A 179 8.51 2.07 3.40
N LEU A 180 7.90 2.96 2.61
CA LEU A 180 7.67 4.36 2.98
C LEU A 180 6.18 4.59 3.28
N ASP A 181 5.80 4.60 4.56
CA ASP A 181 4.41 4.71 5.05
C ASP A 181 4.23 6.00 5.89
N THR A 182 3.85 7.13 5.30
CA THR A 182 3.48 7.37 3.88
C THR A 182 4.31 8.48 3.25
N LEU A 183 4.29 8.59 1.91
CA LEU A 183 4.96 9.67 1.18
C LEU A 183 4.52 11.08 1.61
N GLY A 184 3.26 11.22 2.04
CA GLY A 184 2.67 12.53 2.35
C GLY A 184 3.45 13.34 3.38
N LYS A 185 4.13 12.66 4.30
CA LYS A 185 4.91 13.29 5.37
C LYS A 185 6.30 13.73 4.94
N VAL A 186 6.84 13.14 3.88
CA VAL A 186 8.23 13.33 3.44
C VAL A 186 8.32 14.00 2.09
N LYS A 187 7.18 14.44 1.55
CA LYS A 187 7.10 15.18 0.31
C LYS A 187 7.71 16.57 0.55
N PRO A 188 8.73 16.98 -0.24
CA PRO A 188 9.29 18.32 -0.16
C PRO A 188 8.20 19.39 -0.30
N HIS A 189 8.45 20.57 0.30
CA HIS A 189 7.55 21.69 0.13
C HIS A 189 7.51 22.09 -1.35
N ARG A 190 6.32 22.06 -1.94
CA ARG A 190 6.13 22.46 -3.33
C ARG A 190 6.29 23.99 -3.45
N PRO A 191 7.21 24.49 -4.30
CA PRO A 191 7.32 25.92 -4.54
C PRO A 191 6.01 26.51 -5.10
N ALA A 192 5.75 27.78 -4.80
CA ALA A 192 4.57 28.47 -5.34
C ALA A 192 4.65 28.55 -6.87
N GLY A 193 3.55 28.22 -7.56
CA GLY A 193 3.46 28.24 -9.01
C GLY A 193 3.98 26.98 -9.72
N THR A 194 4.52 25.99 -9.00
CA THR A 194 4.91 24.71 -9.59
C THR A 194 3.70 23.81 -9.80
N ASP A 195 3.65 23.18 -10.97
CA ASP A 195 2.64 22.17 -11.29
C ASP A 195 2.73 21.00 -10.29
N PRO A 196 1.62 20.62 -9.63
CA PRO A 196 1.60 19.54 -8.64
C PRO A 196 2.08 18.20 -9.20
N TYR A 197 1.75 17.90 -10.46
CA TYR A 197 2.12 16.64 -11.09
C TYR A 197 3.62 16.58 -11.37
N GLN A 198 4.21 17.63 -11.94
CA GLN A 198 5.65 17.70 -12.23
C GLN A 198 6.49 17.58 -10.96
N HIS A 199 6.07 18.24 -9.88
CA HIS A 199 6.74 18.12 -8.59
C HIS A 199 6.72 16.68 -8.07
N ASP A 200 5.58 16.01 -8.19
CA ASP A 200 5.39 14.63 -7.72
C ASP A 200 6.21 13.64 -8.52
N TYR A 201 6.24 13.84 -9.84
CA TYR A 201 7.08 13.08 -10.74
C TYR A 201 8.58 13.25 -10.44
N ALA A 202 9.03 14.47 -10.12
CA ALA A 202 10.43 14.72 -9.76
C ALA A 202 10.82 14.00 -8.46
N VAL A 203 9.95 14.01 -7.45
CA VAL A 203 10.18 13.26 -6.19
C VAL A 203 10.26 11.76 -6.47
N GLY A 204 9.32 11.22 -7.24
CA GLY A 204 9.34 9.80 -7.57
C GLY A 204 10.55 9.42 -8.44
N SER A 205 10.99 10.28 -9.35
CA SER A 205 12.21 10.09 -10.14
C SER A 205 13.47 10.04 -9.27
N GLN A 206 13.55 10.82 -8.20
CA GLN A 206 14.66 10.74 -7.24
C GLN A 206 14.66 9.40 -6.49
N LEU A 207 13.49 8.97 -6.02
CA LEU A 207 13.34 7.67 -5.36
C LEU A 207 13.70 6.51 -6.32
N LYS A 208 13.29 6.62 -7.58
CA LYS A 208 13.65 5.66 -8.62
C LYS A 208 15.17 5.62 -8.85
N ALA A 209 15.80 6.78 -9.01
CA ALA A 209 17.25 6.85 -9.17
C ALA A 209 18.01 6.21 -7.98
N ALA A 210 17.48 6.32 -6.76
CA ALA A 210 18.06 5.64 -5.59
C ALA A 210 17.88 4.12 -5.66
N ILE A 211 16.67 3.61 -5.93
CA ILE A 211 16.42 2.16 -5.94
C ILE A 211 17.17 1.46 -7.09
N ASP A 212 17.29 2.12 -8.25
CA ASP A 212 17.99 1.59 -9.43
C ASP A 212 19.51 1.37 -9.18
N THR A 213 20.07 1.89 -8.07
CA THR A 213 21.48 1.64 -7.68
C THR A 213 21.74 0.24 -7.13
N VAL A 214 20.69 -0.47 -6.68
CA VAL A 214 20.79 -1.81 -6.08
C VAL A 214 19.83 -2.77 -6.79
N PRO A 215 20.33 -3.60 -7.72
CA PRO A 215 19.53 -4.64 -8.37
C PRO A 215 18.87 -5.58 -7.34
N GLY A 216 17.61 -5.96 -7.55
CA GLY A 216 16.84 -6.80 -6.66
C GLY A 216 16.18 -6.07 -5.48
N ALA A 217 16.50 -4.79 -5.25
CA ALA A 217 15.87 -4.01 -4.19
C ALA A 217 14.47 -3.54 -4.58
N SER A 218 13.59 -3.38 -3.60
CA SER A 218 12.24 -2.86 -3.82
C SER A 218 11.95 -1.74 -2.83
N LEU A 219 11.42 -0.62 -3.33
CA LEU A 219 10.92 0.49 -2.54
C LEU A 219 9.42 0.61 -2.75
N LEU A 220 8.63 0.25 -1.74
CA LEU A 220 7.17 0.38 -1.76
C LEU A 220 6.72 1.65 -1.04
N VAL A 221 6.22 2.59 -1.82
CA VAL A 221 5.71 3.88 -1.34
C VAL A 221 4.21 3.82 -1.11
N VAL A 222 3.77 4.06 0.11
CA VAL A 222 2.35 4.13 0.45
C VAL A 222 1.82 5.54 0.15
N HIS A 223 0.73 5.62 -0.61
CA HIS A 223 0.09 6.87 -0.96
C HIS A 223 -1.43 6.86 -0.72
N HIS A 224 -1.96 8.01 -0.31
CA HIS A 224 -3.39 8.23 -0.12
C HIS A 224 -4.05 8.77 -1.38
N THR A 225 -4.98 8.02 -1.98
CA THR A 225 -5.79 8.56 -3.07
C THR A 225 -6.84 9.52 -2.53
N ARG A 226 -7.16 10.58 -3.27
CA ARG A 226 -8.35 11.40 -3.02
C ARG A 226 -9.55 10.64 -3.57
N LYS A 227 -10.61 10.53 -2.75
CA LYS A 227 -11.84 9.78 -3.06
C LYS A 227 -12.38 10.13 -4.45
N ALA A 228 -12.30 9.18 -5.36
CA ALA A 228 -13.35 8.93 -6.35
C ALA A 228 -13.68 7.44 -6.22
N GLU A 229 -14.95 7.12 -6.07
CA GLU A 229 -15.47 5.75 -6.12
C GLU A 229 -15.46 5.26 -7.58
N SER A 230 -14.28 5.19 -8.21
CA SER A 230 -14.12 4.60 -9.54
C SER A 230 -13.66 3.15 -9.39
N SER A 231 -14.28 2.26 -10.16
CA SER A 231 -13.81 0.89 -10.37
C SER A 231 -12.53 0.84 -11.20
N ASP A 232 -12.24 1.90 -11.96
CA ASP A 232 -11.11 1.95 -12.88
C ASP A 232 -9.81 2.32 -12.16
N PHE A 233 -8.83 1.44 -12.36
CA PHE A 233 -7.45 1.56 -11.89
C PHE A 233 -6.87 2.95 -12.21
N ILE A 234 -7.06 3.44 -13.44
CA ILE A 234 -6.53 4.72 -13.93
C ILE A 234 -7.12 5.92 -13.17
N ASP A 235 -8.43 5.90 -12.91
CA ASP A 235 -9.14 6.98 -12.22
C ASP A 235 -8.81 7.01 -10.72
N SER A 236 -8.60 5.82 -10.13
CA SER A 236 -8.21 5.68 -8.72
C SER A 236 -6.81 6.26 -8.45
N VAL A 237 -5.95 6.31 -9.47
CA VAL A 237 -4.60 6.86 -9.45
C VAL A 237 -4.58 8.36 -9.81
N SER A 238 -5.72 8.99 -10.15
CA SER A 238 -5.80 10.41 -10.57
C SER A 238 -5.18 11.42 -9.59
N GLY A 239 -5.22 11.15 -8.28
CA GLY A 239 -4.57 11.99 -7.25
C GLY A 239 -3.07 11.72 -7.05
N THR A 240 -2.53 10.69 -7.70
CA THR A 240 -1.18 10.11 -7.57
C THR A 240 -0.37 10.12 -8.85
N GLN A 241 -0.93 10.65 -9.95
CA GLN A 241 -0.43 10.46 -11.31
C GLN A 241 1.07 10.80 -11.46
N GLY A 242 1.57 11.82 -10.76
CA GLY A 242 2.99 12.19 -10.84
C GLY A 242 3.92 11.11 -10.28
N ILE A 243 3.65 10.60 -9.07
CA ILE A 243 4.48 9.56 -8.43
C ILE A 243 4.27 8.21 -9.09
N ALA A 244 3.03 7.87 -9.44
CA ALA A 244 2.72 6.63 -10.17
C ALA A 244 3.38 6.61 -11.55
N GLY A 245 3.46 7.74 -12.25
CA GLY A 245 4.12 7.85 -13.56
C GLY A 245 5.63 7.59 -13.52
N SER A 246 6.28 7.80 -12.37
CA SER A 246 7.69 7.49 -12.17
C SER A 246 7.96 6.08 -11.65
N ALA A 247 6.92 5.34 -11.25
CA ALA A 247 7.04 4.02 -10.64
C ALA A 247 7.22 2.92 -11.71
N ASP A 248 7.86 1.82 -11.31
CA ASP A 248 8.00 0.61 -12.11
C ASP A 248 6.73 -0.25 -12.04
N PHE A 249 6.05 -0.22 -10.89
CA PHE A 249 4.76 -0.86 -10.67
C PHE A 249 3.85 -0.06 -9.73
N VAL A 250 2.56 -0.28 -9.87
CA VAL A 250 1.52 0.40 -9.09
C VAL A 250 0.50 -0.63 -8.62
N MET A 251 0.11 -0.49 -7.36
CA MET A 251 -0.85 -1.34 -6.68
C MET A 251 -1.99 -0.48 -6.16
N VAL A 252 -3.23 -0.91 -6.38
CA VAL A 252 -4.43 -0.23 -5.88
C VAL A 252 -5.19 -1.18 -4.97
N LEU A 253 -5.30 -0.83 -3.69
CA LEU A 253 -6.10 -1.59 -2.72
C LEU A 253 -7.50 -0.97 -2.61
N ASN A 254 -8.49 -1.65 -3.16
CA ASN A 254 -9.89 -1.22 -3.12
C ASN A 254 -10.70 -2.07 -2.15
N ARG A 255 -11.34 -1.43 -1.17
CA ARG A 255 -12.21 -2.08 -0.18
C ARG A 255 -13.49 -1.27 -0.04
N ARG A 256 -14.64 -1.92 -0.16
CA ARG A 256 -15.93 -1.27 0.10
C ARG A 256 -16.05 -0.91 1.58
N ARG A 257 -16.74 0.19 1.87
CA ARG A 257 -17.05 0.56 3.26
C ARG A 257 -17.83 -0.56 3.93
N HIS A 258 -17.46 -0.88 5.17
CA HIS A 258 -18.09 -1.92 5.98
C HIS A 258 -18.02 -3.35 5.40
N SER A 259 -17.23 -3.59 4.35
CA SER A 259 -16.92 -4.94 3.86
C SER A 259 -15.61 -5.43 4.46
N ASN A 260 -15.42 -6.74 4.59
CA ASN A 260 -14.08 -7.35 4.80
C ASN A 260 -13.41 -7.74 3.49
N ASP A 261 -14.14 -7.73 2.39
CA ASP A 261 -13.64 -8.07 1.07
C ASP A 261 -12.97 -6.86 0.41
N ALA A 262 -11.81 -7.11 -0.18
CA ALA A 262 -11.08 -6.15 -0.99
C ALA A 262 -10.56 -6.79 -2.28
N VAL A 263 -10.19 -5.92 -3.22
CA VAL A 263 -9.47 -6.27 -4.43
C VAL A 263 -8.16 -5.50 -4.43
N LEU A 264 -7.07 -6.19 -4.70
CA LEU A 264 -5.77 -5.61 -4.95
C LEU A 264 -5.49 -5.70 -6.45
N SER A 265 -5.52 -4.57 -7.14
CA SER A 265 -5.14 -4.49 -8.56
C SER A 265 -3.66 -4.14 -8.65
N VAL A 266 -2.92 -4.80 -9.53
CA VAL A 266 -1.47 -4.64 -9.72
C VAL A 266 -1.18 -4.48 -11.21
N THR A 267 -0.32 -3.54 -11.57
CA THR A 267 0.18 -3.33 -12.94
C THR A 267 1.61 -2.79 -12.87
N GLY A 268 2.39 -2.98 -13.92
CA GLY A 268 3.75 -2.45 -14.00
C GLY A 268 4.38 -2.63 -15.37
N ARG A 269 5.61 -2.15 -15.53
CA ARG A 269 6.36 -2.23 -16.79
C ARG A 269 6.78 -3.66 -17.12
N ASP A 270 7.17 -4.40 -16.10
CA ASP A 270 7.77 -5.73 -16.22
C ASP A 270 6.83 -6.86 -15.73
N ILE A 271 5.61 -6.52 -15.32
CA ILE A 271 4.61 -7.45 -14.81
C ILE A 271 3.27 -7.29 -15.52
N SER A 272 2.53 -8.39 -15.66
CA SER A 272 1.18 -8.36 -16.24
C SER A 272 0.18 -7.74 -15.27
N GLU A 273 -0.84 -7.07 -15.84
CA GLU A 273 -1.96 -6.58 -15.03
C GLU A 273 -2.71 -7.75 -14.38
N ALA A 274 -2.95 -7.65 -13.08
CA ALA A 274 -3.63 -8.69 -12.32
C ALA A 274 -4.47 -8.10 -11.20
N GLU A 275 -5.54 -8.80 -10.84
CA GLU A 275 -6.37 -8.47 -9.68
C GLU A 275 -6.47 -9.68 -8.75
N TYR A 276 -6.29 -9.44 -7.46
CA TYR A 276 -6.34 -10.48 -6.44
C TYR A 276 -7.39 -10.16 -5.38
N ALA A 277 -8.27 -11.12 -5.11
CA ALA A 277 -9.24 -11.01 -4.04
C ALA A 277 -8.51 -11.14 -2.70
N LEU A 278 -8.75 -10.18 -1.81
CA LEU A 278 -8.32 -10.21 -0.43
C LEU A 278 -9.54 -10.26 0.50
N HIS A 279 -9.31 -10.78 1.70
CA HIS A 279 -10.24 -10.72 2.82
C HIS A 279 -9.52 -10.20 4.07
N ALA A 280 -10.19 -9.36 4.85
CA ALA A 280 -9.68 -8.79 6.08
C ALA A 280 -10.22 -9.53 7.31
N ASP A 281 -9.41 -10.44 7.86
CA ASP A 281 -9.70 -11.09 9.13
C ASP A 281 -9.69 -10.04 10.27
N ASP A 282 -10.70 -10.10 11.13
CA ASP A 282 -11.00 -9.09 12.16
C ASP A 282 -10.95 -7.63 11.64
N GLY A 283 -11.27 -7.45 10.36
CA GLY A 283 -11.33 -6.16 9.69
C GLY A 283 -9.99 -5.50 9.38
N VAL A 284 -8.84 -6.08 9.74
CA VAL A 284 -7.52 -5.46 9.52
C VAL A 284 -6.40 -6.41 9.07
N LEU A 285 -6.55 -7.72 9.26
CA LEU A 285 -5.52 -8.71 8.91
C LEU A 285 -5.79 -9.21 7.50
N TRP A 286 -5.03 -8.73 6.52
CA TRP A 286 -5.23 -9.11 5.13
C TRP A 286 -4.79 -10.55 4.87
N ARG A 287 -5.67 -11.30 4.19
CA ARG A 287 -5.37 -12.62 3.65
C ARG A 287 -5.77 -12.69 2.20
N LEU A 288 -5.06 -13.50 1.45
CA LEU A 288 -5.45 -13.88 0.10
C LEU A 288 -6.77 -14.68 0.18
N ASP A 289 -7.79 -14.26 -0.56
CA ASP A 289 -9.05 -14.99 -0.66
C ASP A 289 -8.97 -16.02 -1.78
N GLY A 290 -8.35 -17.15 -1.44
CA GLY A 290 -8.00 -18.24 -2.35
C GLY A 290 -6.81 -19.01 -1.79
N ALA A 291 -6.59 -20.25 -2.23
CA ALA A 291 -5.42 -21.00 -1.78
C ALA A 291 -4.11 -20.47 -2.39
N ASN A 292 -4.20 -19.81 -3.55
CA ASN A 292 -3.10 -19.26 -4.35
C ASN A 292 -3.59 -18.06 -5.16
N LEU A 293 -2.69 -17.39 -5.88
CA LEU A 293 -2.99 -16.19 -6.66
C LEU A 293 -4.00 -16.45 -7.79
N THR A 294 -3.97 -17.63 -8.43
CA THR A 294 -4.91 -18.00 -9.49
C THR A 294 -6.34 -18.10 -8.96
N GLU A 295 -6.54 -18.76 -7.82
CA GLU A 295 -7.85 -18.85 -7.17
C GLU A 295 -8.33 -17.48 -6.65
N ALA A 296 -7.42 -16.64 -6.17
CA ALA A 296 -7.75 -15.29 -5.75
C ALA A 296 -8.18 -14.41 -6.92
N ALA A 297 -7.55 -14.54 -8.08
CA ALA A 297 -8.00 -13.86 -9.31
C ALA A 297 -9.37 -14.36 -9.76
N ALA A 298 -9.60 -15.67 -9.77
CA ALA A 298 -10.92 -16.25 -10.09
C ALA A 298 -12.02 -15.79 -9.11
N THR A 299 -11.65 -15.54 -7.85
CA THR A 299 -12.55 -15.00 -6.83
C THR A 299 -12.93 -13.55 -7.10
N VAL A 300 -12.03 -12.73 -7.69
CA VAL A 300 -12.39 -11.37 -8.14
C VAL A 300 -13.50 -11.43 -9.19
N GLU A 301 -13.34 -12.26 -10.23
CA GLU A 301 -14.35 -12.39 -11.27
C GLU A 301 -15.67 -12.90 -10.70
N SER A 302 -15.63 -13.90 -9.83
CA SER A 302 -16.82 -14.42 -9.15
C SER A 302 -17.55 -13.35 -8.31
N ARG A 303 -16.80 -12.45 -7.65
CA ARG A 303 -17.37 -11.32 -6.89
C ARG A 303 -17.96 -10.27 -7.82
N ARG A 304 -17.30 -9.99 -8.96
CA ARG A 304 -17.76 -9.06 -10.00
C ARG A 304 -19.07 -9.56 -10.62
N ASP A 305 -19.16 -10.83 -11.00
CA ASP A 305 -20.37 -11.44 -11.55
C ASP A 305 -21.55 -11.37 -10.57
N LYS A 306 -21.32 -11.72 -9.30
CA LYS A 306 -22.35 -11.62 -8.25
C LYS A 306 -22.86 -10.20 -8.07
N GLN A 307 -21.98 -9.21 -8.15
CA GLN A 307 -22.39 -7.81 -8.07
C GLN A 307 -23.21 -7.40 -9.30
N HIS A 308 -22.76 -7.73 -10.52
CA HIS A 308 -23.50 -7.41 -11.75
C HIS A 308 -24.90 -8.04 -11.74
N LEU A 309 -25.01 -9.29 -11.28
CA LEU A 309 -26.31 -9.94 -11.08
C LEU A 309 -27.20 -9.18 -10.07
N GLY A 310 -26.61 -8.63 -9.01
CA GLY A 310 -27.32 -7.79 -8.03
C GLY A 310 -27.81 -6.47 -8.60
N ASP A 311 -26.95 -5.76 -9.34
CA ASP A 311 -27.27 -4.48 -9.98
C ASP A 311 -28.36 -4.67 -11.04
N ARG A 312 -28.26 -5.72 -11.86
CA ARG A 312 -29.31 -6.11 -12.81
C ARG A 312 -30.62 -6.49 -12.13
N ALA A 313 -30.58 -7.17 -10.98
CA ALA A 313 -31.80 -7.46 -10.23
C ALA A 313 -32.46 -6.17 -9.68
N LEU A 314 -31.68 -5.14 -9.32
CA LEU A 314 -32.21 -3.84 -8.92
C LEU A 314 -32.83 -3.08 -10.11
N GLU A 315 -32.23 -3.16 -11.32
CA GLU A 315 -32.84 -2.63 -12.55
C GLU A 315 -34.17 -3.31 -12.88
N VAL A 316 -34.24 -4.64 -12.74
CA VAL A 316 -35.49 -5.39 -12.93
C VAL A 316 -36.53 -4.96 -11.90
N LEU A 317 -36.13 -4.80 -10.64
CA LEU A 317 -37.03 -4.35 -9.59
C LEU A 317 -37.58 -2.93 -9.86
N SER A 318 -36.73 -2.00 -10.30
CA SER A 318 -37.15 -0.64 -10.62
C SER A 318 -38.08 -0.60 -11.83
N PHE A 319 -37.82 -1.41 -12.85
CA PHE A 319 -38.69 -1.56 -14.03
C PHE A 319 -40.07 -2.11 -13.66
N VAL A 320 -40.13 -3.17 -12.84
CA VAL A 320 -41.40 -3.76 -12.40
C VAL A 320 -42.20 -2.76 -11.55
N ASN A 321 -41.53 -1.96 -10.71
CA ASN A 321 -42.19 -0.95 -9.89
C ASN A 321 -42.67 0.26 -10.70
N SER A 322 -41.92 0.71 -11.71
CA SER A 322 -42.35 1.84 -12.57
C SER A 322 -43.61 1.49 -13.37
N ARG A 323 -43.76 0.22 -13.76
CA ARG A 323 -44.98 -0.27 -14.42
C ARG A 323 -46.20 -0.29 -13.50
N ALA A 324 -46.02 -0.56 -12.20
CA ALA A 324 -47.10 -0.50 -11.21
C ALA A 324 -47.73 0.90 -11.07
N GLU A 325 -46.99 1.96 -11.43
CA GLU A 325 -47.46 3.35 -11.43
C GLU A 325 -48.20 3.75 -12.72
N THR A 326 -48.23 2.86 -13.72
CA THR A 326 -48.90 3.07 -15.01
C THR A 326 -50.13 2.15 -15.16
N ALA A 327 -50.93 2.36 -16.21
CA ALA A 327 -52.06 1.47 -16.53
C ALA A 327 -51.64 0.02 -16.84
N LEU A 328 -50.35 -0.25 -17.04
CA LEU A 328 -49.77 -1.58 -17.25
C LEU A 328 -49.20 -2.13 -15.93
N ASN A 329 -50.07 -2.58 -15.03
CA ASN A 329 -49.68 -3.04 -13.69
C ASN A 329 -49.10 -4.48 -13.67
N GLU A 330 -48.66 -5.00 -14.82
CA GLU A 330 -48.16 -6.37 -14.96
C GLU A 330 -46.87 -6.39 -15.80
N THR A 331 -45.91 -7.19 -15.37
CA THR A 331 -44.62 -7.39 -16.03
C THR A 331 -44.42 -8.87 -16.35
N ARG A 332 -44.08 -9.17 -17.60
CA ARG A 332 -43.64 -10.47 -18.11
C ARG A 332 -42.14 -10.44 -18.37
N ALA A 333 -41.53 -11.61 -18.47
CA ALA A 333 -40.12 -11.72 -18.85
C ALA A 333 -39.79 -11.06 -20.21
N ALA A 334 -40.76 -11.05 -21.15
CA ALA A 334 -40.59 -10.40 -22.45
C ALA A 334 -40.50 -8.87 -22.36
N ASP A 335 -41.11 -8.26 -21.34
CA ASP A 335 -41.10 -6.80 -21.16
C ASP A 335 -39.71 -6.29 -20.78
N LEU A 336 -38.90 -7.11 -20.11
CA LEU A 336 -37.53 -6.75 -19.72
C LEU A 336 -36.56 -6.65 -20.90
N ALA A 337 -36.99 -7.01 -22.11
CA ALA A 337 -36.26 -6.69 -23.34
C ALA A 337 -36.08 -5.16 -23.52
N GLU A 338 -36.99 -4.35 -22.97
CA GLU A 338 -36.91 -2.88 -22.98
C GLU A 338 -35.69 -2.34 -22.22
N ILE A 339 -35.20 -3.08 -21.23
CA ILE A 339 -33.97 -2.75 -20.48
C ILE A 339 -32.79 -3.65 -20.90
N GLY A 340 -32.91 -4.33 -22.05
CA GLY A 340 -31.85 -5.13 -22.65
C GLY A 340 -31.56 -6.45 -21.95
N ILE A 341 -32.55 -7.05 -21.27
CA ILE A 341 -32.42 -8.36 -20.63
C ILE A 341 -33.16 -9.41 -21.45
N ASP A 342 -32.49 -10.53 -21.78
CA ASP A 342 -33.09 -11.63 -22.51
C ASP A 342 -34.14 -12.39 -21.67
N ASN A 343 -35.00 -13.16 -22.34
CA ASN A 343 -36.16 -13.77 -21.69
C ASN A 343 -35.79 -14.80 -20.61
N ASP A 344 -34.69 -15.54 -20.79
CA ASP A 344 -34.30 -16.59 -19.86
C ASP A 344 -33.69 -15.99 -18.60
N GLN A 345 -32.80 -14.99 -18.76
CA GLN A 345 -32.24 -14.24 -17.66
C GLN A 345 -33.31 -13.41 -16.92
N ALA A 346 -34.26 -12.82 -17.65
CA ALA A 346 -35.43 -12.14 -17.10
C ALA A 346 -36.26 -13.04 -16.19
N ARG A 347 -36.49 -14.30 -16.57
CA ARG A 347 -37.20 -15.28 -15.71
C ARG A 347 -36.44 -15.56 -14.43
N VAL A 348 -35.11 -15.67 -14.48
CA VAL A 348 -34.27 -15.90 -13.30
C VAL A 348 -34.41 -14.73 -12.32
N TYR A 349 -34.26 -13.49 -12.79
CA TYR A 349 -34.38 -12.31 -11.93
C TYR A 349 -35.79 -12.14 -11.36
N LEU A 350 -36.84 -12.25 -12.19
CA LEU A 350 -38.22 -12.07 -11.75
C LEU A 350 -38.65 -13.14 -10.74
N ASN A 351 -38.27 -14.41 -10.93
CA ASN A 351 -38.56 -15.44 -9.93
C ASN A 351 -37.80 -15.17 -8.63
N ARG A 352 -36.50 -14.85 -8.70
CA ARG A 352 -35.71 -14.55 -7.49
C ARG A 352 -36.25 -13.35 -6.70
N LEU A 353 -36.69 -12.30 -7.39
CA LEU A 353 -37.32 -11.14 -6.76
C LEU A 353 -38.69 -11.48 -6.16
N ALA A 354 -39.45 -12.36 -6.79
CA ALA A 354 -40.74 -12.83 -6.26
C ALA A 354 -40.55 -13.73 -5.03
N ASP A 355 -39.60 -14.67 -5.09
CA ASP A 355 -39.28 -15.60 -4.01
C ASP A 355 -38.72 -14.86 -2.79
N SER A 356 -37.98 -13.77 -3.00
CA SER A 356 -37.53 -12.86 -1.93
C SER A 356 -38.58 -11.85 -1.47
N GLY A 357 -39.80 -11.92 -2.01
CA GLY A 357 -40.92 -11.04 -1.64
C GLY A 357 -40.77 -9.59 -2.05
N ARG A 358 -39.82 -9.26 -2.93
CA ARG A 358 -39.59 -7.88 -3.43
C ARG A 358 -40.61 -7.47 -4.51
N ILE A 359 -41.17 -8.45 -5.22
CA ILE A 359 -42.28 -8.28 -6.17
C ILE A 359 -43.30 -9.41 -5.97
N LYS A 360 -44.51 -9.27 -6.50
CA LYS A 360 -45.56 -10.29 -6.39
C LYS A 360 -45.72 -11.07 -7.69
N LYS A 361 -45.74 -12.40 -7.62
CA LYS A 361 -46.15 -13.25 -8.73
C LYS A 361 -47.66 -13.42 -8.72
N ILE A 362 -48.34 -12.89 -9.73
CA ILE A 362 -49.82 -12.86 -9.80
C ILE A 362 -50.40 -13.92 -10.74
N GLY A 363 -49.56 -14.49 -11.61
CA GLY A 363 -49.96 -15.53 -12.54
C GLY A 363 -48.76 -16.20 -13.19
N ARG A 364 -49.01 -17.16 -14.08
CA ARG A 364 -47.95 -17.88 -14.80
C ARG A 364 -47.15 -16.89 -15.66
N GLY A 365 -45.93 -16.56 -15.22
CA GLY A 365 -45.04 -15.63 -15.90
C GLY A 365 -45.44 -14.16 -15.80
N LEU A 366 -46.34 -13.82 -14.86
CA LEU A 366 -46.84 -12.47 -14.61
C LEU A 366 -46.43 -12.01 -13.21
N TYR A 367 -45.79 -10.85 -13.15
CA TYR A 367 -45.24 -10.25 -11.95
C TYR A 367 -45.75 -8.80 -11.79
N GLN A 368 -45.86 -8.35 -10.55
CA GLN A 368 -46.40 -7.04 -10.21
C GLN A 368 -45.55 -6.39 -9.11
N GLY A 369 -45.28 -5.08 -9.26
CA GLY A 369 -44.59 -4.27 -8.26
C GLY A 369 -45.48 -3.92 -7.06
N GLY A 370 -44.95 -3.14 -6.11
CA GLY A 370 -45.76 -2.60 -5.01
C GLY A 370 -45.79 -3.44 -3.73
N VAL A 371 -44.79 -4.32 -3.50
CA VAL A 371 -44.56 -4.89 -2.16
C VAL A 371 -43.66 -3.93 -1.38
N THR A 372 -44.27 -3.06 -0.57
CA THR A 372 -43.54 -2.26 0.42
C THR A 372 -43.12 -3.15 1.59
N SER A 373 -41.90 -3.67 1.56
CA SER A 373 -41.23 -4.07 2.79
C SER A 373 -39.78 -3.58 2.77
N VAL A 374 -39.57 -2.48 3.49
CA VAL A 374 -38.26 -2.08 3.99
C VAL A 374 -37.81 -3.15 4.98
N THR A 375 -36.68 -3.80 4.73
CA THR A 375 -35.83 -4.28 5.81
C THR A 375 -34.40 -4.46 5.32
N SER A 376 -33.52 -3.70 5.95
CA SER A 376 -32.08 -3.84 6.01
C SER A 376 -31.69 -5.29 6.27
N ILE A 377 -30.71 -5.78 5.52
CA ILE A 377 -30.12 -7.10 5.70
C ILE A 377 -29.41 -7.10 7.06
N THR A 378 -29.91 -7.88 8.01
CA THR A 378 -29.13 -8.40 9.14
C THR A 378 -29.07 -9.90 8.95
N ASN A 379 -27.86 -10.42 8.75
CA ASN A 379 -27.58 -11.83 8.89
C ASN A 379 -27.57 -12.14 10.38
N GLU A 380 -28.36 -13.12 10.82
CA GLU A 380 -27.96 -14.07 11.87
C GLU A 380 -29.04 -15.17 11.99
N ASP A 381 -28.66 -16.39 11.62
CA ASP A 381 -29.24 -17.62 12.13
C ASP A 381 -28.71 -17.84 13.56
N ALA A 382 -29.59 -18.17 14.52
CA ALA A 382 -29.48 -19.35 15.38
C ALA A 382 -30.47 -19.35 16.56
N SER A 383 -31.37 -20.33 16.51
CA SER A 383 -31.77 -21.24 17.60
C SER A 383 -32.45 -20.74 18.88
N GLN A 384 -33.63 -21.35 19.06
CA GLN A 384 -34.16 -22.03 20.25
C GLN A 384 -35.19 -21.32 21.15
N ALA A 385 -36.32 -22.03 21.22
CA ALA A 385 -37.47 -21.93 22.10
C ALA A 385 -37.13 -21.82 23.59
N ASP A 386 -37.99 -21.13 24.35
CA ASP A 386 -38.75 -21.83 25.39
C ASP A 386 -40.02 -21.08 25.83
N VAL A 387 -40.96 -21.87 26.34
CA VAL A 387 -42.36 -21.58 26.61
C VAL A 387 -42.60 -21.32 28.11
N THR A 388 -43.38 -20.28 28.44
CA THR A 388 -44.14 -19.96 29.69
C THR A 388 -43.52 -20.19 31.07
N HIS A 389 -43.67 -19.18 31.95
CA HIS A 389 -44.42 -19.32 33.22
C HIS A 389 -44.80 -17.94 33.80
N GLU A 390 -46.11 -17.73 34.03
CA GLU A 390 -46.60 -16.76 35.01
C GLU A 390 -46.26 -17.26 36.43
N THR A 391 -45.89 -16.36 37.36
CA THR A 391 -46.49 -16.21 38.71
C THR A 391 -45.95 -14.95 39.43
N VAL A 392 -46.87 -14.05 39.73
CA VAL A 392 -47.06 -13.13 40.89
C VAL A 392 -45.94 -13.00 41.95
N VAL A 393 -45.58 -11.75 42.32
CA VAL A 393 -45.70 -11.08 43.66
C VAL A 393 -44.71 -9.90 43.81
N THR A 394 -45.30 -8.69 43.94
CA THR A 394 -44.97 -7.49 44.74
C THR A 394 -43.51 -6.97 44.89
N PRO A 395 -43.25 -5.67 44.61
CA PRO A 395 -41.98 -5.02 44.93
C PRO A 395 -41.97 -4.45 46.36
N LEU A 396 -40.88 -4.63 47.08
CA LEU A 396 -40.58 -3.85 48.30
C LEU A 396 -39.16 -3.29 48.18
N PHE A 397 -39.05 -2.10 47.59
CA PHE A 397 -37.99 -1.15 47.92
C PHE A 397 -38.52 -0.23 49.02
N ARG A 398 -37.90 -0.32 50.20
CA ARG A 398 -38.02 0.65 51.30
C ARG A 398 -37.03 1.76 51.06
N ASP A 399 -37.48 3.00 51.19
CA ASP A 399 -36.64 4.18 51.36
C ASP A 399 -37.12 4.97 52.58
N GLY A 400 -36.15 5.40 53.40
CA GLY A 400 -36.20 6.56 54.29
C GLY A 400 -37.09 6.53 55.55
N GLN A 401 -36.47 6.47 56.74
CA GLN A 401 -36.22 7.67 57.58
C GLN A 401 -35.84 7.31 59.03
N ASN A 402 -34.80 8.02 59.50
CA ASN A 402 -34.54 8.57 60.84
C ASN A 402 -34.60 7.71 62.10
N GLY A 403 -33.54 7.81 62.91
CA GLY A 403 -33.64 7.67 64.37
C GLY A 403 -32.36 7.18 65.07
N ASP A 404 -31.52 8.14 65.45
CA ASP A 404 -30.79 8.27 66.72
C ASP A 404 -30.00 7.10 67.39
N LEU A 405 -28.76 7.49 67.72
CA LEU A 405 -28.05 7.33 68.99
C LEU A 405 -27.61 5.94 69.52
N ALA A 406 -26.27 5.88 69.66
CA ALA A 406 -25.51 5.47 70.83
C ALA A 406 -25.21 3.97 71.07
N THR A 407 -23.88 3.71 71.11
CA THR A 407 -23.12 2.83 72.02
C THR A 407 -23.64 1.39 72.19
N ASP A 408 -22.84 0.34 72.01
CA ASP A 408 -21.81 -0.06 72.96
C ASP A 408 -21.24 -1.43 72.51
N GLN A 409 -19.99 -1.66 72.89
CA GLN A 409 -19.30 -2.93 73.13
C GLN A 409 -19.53 -4.19 72.28
N GLY A 410 -18.40 -4.73 71.82
CA GLY A 410 -17.98 -6.03 72.35
C GLY A 410 -17.81 -7.15 71.33
N GLY A 411 -16.56 -7.33 70.87
CA GLY A 411 -15.83 -8.60 70.99
C GLY A 411 -16.23 -9.78 70.11
N GLY A 412 -15.19 -10.35 69.48
CA GLY A 412 -15.06 -11.81 69.42
C GLY A 412 -15.10 -12.44 68.04
N GLU A 413 -13.90 -12.65 67.52
CA GLU A 413 -13.43 -13.73 66.62
C GLU A 413 -13.94 -13.79 65.16
#